data_AF-A0A6P4II50-F1
#
_entry.id   AF-A0A6P4II50-F1
#
_cell.length_a   1.000
_cell.length_b   1.000
_cell.length_c   1.000
_cell.angle_alpha   90.00
_cell.angle_beta   90.00
_cell.angle_gamma   90.00
#
_symmetry.space_group_name_H-M   'P 1'
#
loop_
_entity.id
_entity.type
_entity.pdbx_description
1 polymer ?
#
loop_
_entity_poly.entity_id
_entity_poly.type
_entity_poly.pdbx_seq_one_letter_code
_entity_poly.pdbx_strand_id
1 'polypeptide(L)'
;MNIRNNDPGAVQYGNFMNYYQFNSASERVKLLPDKDIWLPPVEEGRETPEYKPYYVLDVGCNSGVFTKLLHKHLEQLLQRPVTIIGVDIDERLIERALADNTNTLISYNCLDVLDETGFASITRHLNCLHCKKFDAVCCYSITMWIHLNHHDQGLQSFLKKLSDIAELLVVEPQPWKCYQTAVRRMKRAGDGFPLFPQLKWRSDVELQIQNYLEQTLGRRKTFESTPTKWQRKICFYR
;
A
#
# COMPACT_ATOMS: atom_id res chain seq x y z
N MET A 1 -15.70 13.14 -9.58
CA MET A 1 -14.62 13.44 -10.54
C MET A 1 -15.17 14.38 -11.59
N ASN A 2 -14.54 15.54 -11.77
CA ASN A 2 -14.47 16.09 -13.12
C ASN A 2 -13.50 15.17 -13.88
N ILE A 3 -14.02 14.19 -14.63
CA ILE A 3 -13.19 13.45 -15.57
C ILE A 3 -12.64 14.50 -16.53
N ARG A 4 -11.36 14.83 -16.40
CA ARG A 4 -10.79 15.95 -17.13
C ARG A 4 -10.68 15.54 -18.60
N ASN A 5 -11.45 16.21 -19.44
CA ASN A 5 -11.54 15.96 -20.88
C ASN A 5 -11.87 14.50 -21.25
N ASN A 6 -12.70 13.80 -20.46
CA ASN A 6 -13.09 12.41 -20.71
C ASN A 6 -11.92 11.38 -20.80
N ASP A 7 -10.69 11.69 -20.34
CA ASP A 7 -9.61 10.70 -20.25
C ASP A 7 -9.69 9.95 -18.90
N PRO A 8 -10.16 8.69 -18.86
CA PRO A 8 -10.27 7.92 -17.62
C PRO A 8 -8.90 7.60 -16.99
N GLY A 9 -7.81 7.83 -17.72
CA GLY A 9 -6.43 7.65 -17.29
C GLY A 9 -5.78 8.89 -16.68
N ALA A 10 -6.44 10.05 -16.72
CA ALA A 10 -5.93 11.33 -16.18
C ALA A 10 -6.44 11.56 -14.76
N VAL A 11 -5.82 10.85 -13.80
CA VAL A 11 -6.18 10.92 -12.38
C VAL A 11 -5.03 11.49 -11.55
N GLN A 12 -5.37 12.31 -10.55
CA GLN A 12 -4.39 12.96 -9.68
C GLN A 12 -3.79 11.98 -8.65
N TYR A 13 -4.61 11.11 -8.06
CA TYR A 13 -4.23 10.26 -6.92
C TYR A 13 -4.10 8.78 -7.29
N GLY A 14 -4.16 8.44 -8.58
CA GLY A 14 -4.09 7.03 -9.01
C GLY A 14 -5.36 6.22 -8.76
N ASN A 15 -6.45 6.88 -8.41
CA ASN A 15 -7.79 6.34 -8.16
C ASN A 15 -8.50 5.90 -9.46
N PHE A 16 -7.88 4.98 -10.21
CA PHE A 16 -8.49 4.41 -11.42
C PHE A 16 -9.63 3.45 -11.05
N MET A 17 -10.81 3.66 -11.64
CA MET A 17 -11.96 2.78 -11.42
C MET A 17 -11.74 1.34 -11.92
N ASN A 18 -10.84 1.16 -12.90
CA ASN A 18 -10.58 -0.11 -13.57
C ASN A 18 -9.14 -0.61 -13.34
N TYR A 19 -8.51 -0.25 -12.21
CA TYR A 19 -7.09 -0.52 -11.96
C TYR A 19 -6.70 -1.99 -12.21
N TYR A 20 -7.52 -2.93 -11.73
CA TYR A 20 -7.27 -4.36 -11.82
C TYR A 20 -7.61 -5.01 -13.18
N GLN A 21 -8.19 -4.26 -14.13
CA GLN A 21 -8.29 -4.72 -15.53
C GLN A 21 -6.93 -4.66 -16.23
N PHE A 22 -6.02 -3.80 -15.77
CA PHE A 22 -4.69 -3.60 -16.38
C PHE A 22 -3.56 -4.23 -15.55
N ASN A 23 -3.72 -4.26 -14.22
CA ASN A 23 -2.78 -4.87 -13.28
C ASN A 23 -3.47 -6.04 -12.59
N SER A 24 -3.23 -7.25 -13.08
CA SER A 24 -3.88 -8.44 -12.55
C SER A 24 -3.59 -8.63 -11.07
N ALA A 25 -4.65 -8.64 -10.26
CA ALA A 25 -4.56 -8.89 -8.82
C ALA A 25 -4.04 -10.30 -8.53
N SER A 26 -4.45 -11.30 -9.33
CA SER A 26 -4.00 -12.69 -9.16
C SER A 26 -2.53 -12.88 -9.50
N GLU A 27 -2.00 -12.17 -10.50
CA GLU A 27 -0.56 -12.20 -10.79
C GLU A 27 0.25 -11.56 -9.66
N ARG A 28 -0.29 -10.52 -9.00
CA ARG A 28 0.36 -9.94 -7.83
C ARG A 28 0.43 -10.92 -6.65
N VAL A 29 -0.61 -11.72 -6.41
CA VAL A 29 -0.61 -12.73 -5.33
C VAL A 29 0.51 -13.74 -5.52
N LYS A 30 0.82 -14.14 -6.76
CA LYS A 30 1.90 -15.10 -7.07
C LYS A 30 3.30 -14.60 -6.70
N LEU A 31 3.46 -13.31 -6.46
CA LEU A 31 4.74 -12.68 -6.09
C LEU A 31 4.93 -12.60 -4.57
N LEU A 32 3.90 -12.94 -3.80
CA LEU A 32 3.97 -12.91 -2.35
C LEU A 32 4.82 -14.09 -1.84
N PRO A 33 5.65 -13.86 -0.81
CA PRO A 33 6.56 -14.88 -0.27
C PRO A 33 5.82 -15.92 0.57
N ASP A 34 6.55 -16.97 0.93
CA ASP A 34 6.13 -18.01 1.85
C ASP A 34 5.95 -17.49 3.30
N LYS A 35 5.32 -18.33 4.14
CA LYS A 35 4.83 -17.98 5.49
C LYS A 35 5.90 -17.40 6.43
N ASP A 36 7.16 -17.79 6.26
CA ASP A 36 8.32 -17.43 7.07
C ASP A 36 8.72 -15.96 6.91
N ILE A 37 8.39 -15.34 5.78
CA ILE A 37 8.57 -13.89 5.61
C ILE A 37 7.47 -13.11 6.31
N TRP A 38 6.23 -13.61 6.30
CA TRP A 38 5.06 -12.98 6.92
C TRP A 38 5.07 -13.06 8.44
N LEU A 39 5.53 -14.18 9.00
CA LEU A 39 5.64 -14.36 10.44
C LEU A 39 6.97 -13.79 10.98
N PRO A 40 6.98 -13.22 12.19
CA PRO A 40 8.25 -12.87 12.83
C PRO A 40 9.09 -14.14 13.06
N PRO A 41 10.42 -14.02 13.18
CA PRO A 41 11.26 -15.12 13.61
C PRO A 41 10.75 -15.70 14.93
N VAL A 42 10.79 -17.03 15.06
CA VAL A 42 10.40 -17.69 16.31
C VAL A 42 11.41 -17.29 17.39
N GLU A 43 10.98 -16.46 18.33
CA GLU A 43 11.73 -16.18 19.54
C GLU A 43 11.47 -17.31 20.54
N GLU A 44 12.54 -17.94 21.04
CA GLU A 44 12.43 -18.97 22.09
C GLU A 44 11.65 -18.42 23.30
N GLY A 45 10.55 -19.09 23.67
CA GLY A 45 9.75 -18.74 24.84
C GLY A 45 8.61 -17.75 24.62
N ARG A 46 8.39 -17.23 23.40
CA ARG A 46 7.13 -16.53 23.07
C ARG A 46 6.08 -17.51 22.57
N GLU A 47 5.07 -17.76 23.39
CA GLU A 47 3.84 -18.38 22.91
C GLU A 47 3.20 -17.45 21.86
N THR A 48 3.18 -17.89 20.60
CA THR A 48 2.26 -17.30 19.62
C THR A 48 0.86 -17.69 20.07
N PRO A 49 -0.02 -16.75 20.42
CA PRO A 49 -1.36 -17.13 20.84
C PRO A 49 -2.03 -17.78 19.63
N GLU A 50 -2.32 -19.09 19.72
CA GLU A 50 -2.93 -19.91 18.66
C GLU A 50 -4.22 -19.29 18.09
N TYR A 51 -4.82 -18.34 18.81
CA TYR A 51 -6.10 -17.71 18.49
C TYR A 51 -6.02 -16.21 18.16
N LYS A 52 -4.84 -15.56 18.18
CA LYS A 52 -4.77 -14.13 17.84
C LYS A 52 -4.96 -13.96 16.33
N PRO A 53 -5.89 -13.12 15.85
CA PRO A 53 -5.96 -12.78 14.43
C PRO A 53 -4.67 -12.11 13.94
N TYR A 54 -4.32 -12.29 12.66
CA TYR A 54 -3.23 -11.58 11.99
C TYR A 54 -3.81 -10.29 11.39
N TYR A 55 -3.35 -9.14 11.86
CA TYR A 55 -3.91 -7.83 11.50
C TYR A 55 -3.13 -7.19 10.37
N VAL A 56 -3.84 -6.83 9.30
CA VAL A 56 -3.26 -6.20 8.10
C VAL A 56 -3.91 -4.85 7.83
N LEU A 57 -3.10 -3.86 7.49
CA LEU A 57 -3.55 -2.61 6.89
C LEU A 57 -3.16 -2.60 5.40
N ASP A 58 -4.11 -2.40 4.50
CA ASP A 58 -3.89 -2.26 3.06
C ASP A 58 -4.16 -0.82 2.62
N VAL A 59 -3.09 -0.05 2.41
CA VAL A 59 -3.15 1.37 2.08
C VAL A 59 -3.22 1.58 0.57
N GLY A 60 -4.23 2.34 0.13
CA GLY A 60 -4.56 2.50 -1.27
C GLY A 60 -5.23 1.25 -1.85
N CYS A 61 -6.19 0.70 -1.10
CA CYS A 61 -6.85 -0.57 -1.44
C CYS A 61 -7.67 -0.52 -2.74
N ASN A 62 -7.88 0.67 -3.31
CA ASN A 62 -8.75 0.90 -4.47
C ASN A 62 -10.14 0.29 -4.20
N SER A 63 -10.72 -0.44 -5.16
CA SER A 63 -12.02 -1.11 -4.98
C SER A 63 -11.94 -2.46 -4.25
N GLY A 64 -10.87 -2.72 -3.47
CA GLY A 64 -10.76 -3.90 -2.60
C GLY A 64 -10.49 -5.25 -3.30
N VAL A 65 -10.33 -5.27 -4.63
CA VAL A 65 -10.15 -6.53 -5.39
C VAL A 65 -8.91 -7.30 -4.92
N PHE A 66 -7.76 -6.62 -4.78
CA PHE A 66 -6.56 -7.28 -4.27
C PHE A 66 -6.65 -7.56 -2.77
N THR A 67 -7.25 -6.66 -1.98
CA THR A 67 -7.45 -6.83 -0.53
C THR A 67 -8.15 -8.15 -0.22
N LYS A 68 -9.21 -8.50 -0.97
CA LYS A 68 -9.90 -9.80 -0.83
C LYS A 68 -9.03 -11.00 -1.17
N LEU A 69 -8.22 -10.90 -2.24
CA LEU A 69 -7.30 -11.98 -2.61
C LEU A 69 -6.17 -12.13 -1.59
N LEU A 70 -5.65 -11.02 -1.07
CA LEU A 70 -4.64 -10.99 -0.03
C LEU A 70 -5.15 -11.64 1.25
N HIS A 71 -6.37 -11.30 1.70
CA HIS A 71 -7.01 -11.96 2.84
C HIS A 71 -7.05 -13.47 2.65
N LYS A 72 -7.63 -13.94 1.54
CA LYS A 72 -7.76 -15.38 1.27
C LYS A 72 -6.39 -16.07 1.22
N HIS A 73 -5.42 -15.46 0.57
CA HIS A 73 -4.07 -15.99 0.47
C HIS A 73 -3.40 -16.11 1.84
N LEU A 74 -3.43 -15.06 2.65
CA LEU A 74 -2.81 -15.05 3.98
C LEU A 74 -3.50 -16.01 4.95
N GLU A 75 -4.83 -16.09 4.93
CA GLU A 75 -5.58 -17.02 5.79
C GLU A 75 -5.19 -18.47 5.50
N GLN A 76 -5.09 -18.84 4.21
CA GLN A 76 -4.64 -20.16 3.77
C GLN A 76 -3.15 -20.41 4.06
N LEU A 77 -2.30 -19.41 3.92
CA LEU A 77 -0.86 -19.53 4.10
C LEU A 77 -0.49 -19.64 5.59
N LEU A 78 -1.13 -18.83 6.43
CA LEU A 78 -0.82 -18.70 7.85
C LEU A 78 -1.66 -19.65 8.73
N GLN A 79 -2.74 -20.23 8.19
CA GLN A 79 -3.62 -21.15 8.90
C GLN A 79 -4.16 -20.56 10.21
N ARG A 80 -4.45 -19.26 10.22
CA ARG A 80 -5.04 -18.50 11.35
C ARG A 80 -5.96 -17.38 10.82
N PRO A 81 -6.90 -16.86 11.64
CA PRO A 81 -7.76 -15.76 11.21
C PRO A 81 -6.95 -14.54 10.77
N VAL A 82 -7.34 -13.90 9.66
CA VAL A 82 -6.73 -12.68 9.15
C VAL A 82 -7.77 -11.58 9.15
N THR A 83 -7.45 -10.40 9.68
CA THR A 83 -8.33 -9.22 9.61
C THR A 83 -7.63 -8.15 8.80
N ILE A 84 -8.30 -7.63 7.76
CA ILE A 84 -7.73 -6.59 6.89
C ILE A 84 -8.57 -5.32 6.97
N ILE A 85 -7.88 -4.19 7.12
CA ILE A 85 -8.46 -2.85 6.94
C ILE A 85 -7.93 -2.31 5.62
N GLY A 86 -8.81 -2.17 4.63
CA GLY A 86 -8.51 -1.43 3.41
C GLY A 86 -8.80 0.05 3.60
N VAL A 87 -7.87 0.91 3.18
CA VAL A 87 -8.08 2.36 3.17
C VAL A 87 -7.76 2.94 1.80
N ASP A 88 -8.58 3.88 1.35
CA ASP A 88 -8.36 4.63 0.10
C ASP A 88 -8.89 6.05 0.27
N ILE A 89 -8.38 6.98 -0.53
CA ILE A 89 -8.78 8.40 -0.47
C ILE A 89 -10.05 8.66 -1.28
N ASP A 90 -10.43 7.76 -2.20
CA ASP A 90 -11.63 7.92 -3.04
C ASP A 90 -12.82 7.17 -2.45
N GLU A 91 -13.79 7.94 -1.93
CA GLU A 91 -15.04 7.43 -1.36
C GLU A 91 -15.78 6.48 -2.32
N ARG A 92 -15.78 6.75 -3.62
CA ARG A 92 -16.50 5.93 -4.61
C ARG A 92 -15.85 4.57 -4.81
N LEU A 93 -14.53 4.48 -4.63
CA LEU A 93 -13.81 3.20 -4.65
C LEU A 93 -14.11 2.40 -3.39
N ILE A 94 -14.20 3.09 -2.25
CA ILE A 94 -14.60 2.48 -0.97
C ILE A 94 -16.04 2.00 -1.00
N GLU A 95 -16.99 2.78 -1.53
CA GLU A 95 -18.38 2.36 -1.74
C GLU A 95 -18.46 1.08 -2.58
N ARG A 96 -17.67 1.00 -3.67
CA ARG A 96 -17.57 -0.21 -4.49
C ARG A 96 -16.97 -1.39 -3.74
N ALA A 97 -15.92 -1.14 -2.96
CA ALA A 97 -15.30 -2.17 -2.13
C ALA A 97 -16.29 -2.73 -1.10
N LEU A 98 -17.06 -1.86 -0.45
CA LEU A 98 -18.11 -2.21 0.52
C LEU A 98 -19.28 -2.97 -0.13
N ALA A 99 -19.76 -2.51 -1.29
CA ALA A 99 -20.87 -3.16 -1.99
C ALA A 99 -20.53 -4.61 -2.44
N ASP A 100 -19.25 -4.87 -2.72
CA ASP A 100 -18.73 -6.19 -3.13
C ASP A 100 -18.03 -6.93 -1.96
N ASN A 101 -18.21 -6.46 -0.72
CA ASN A 101 -17.62 -7.08 0.46
C ASN A 101 -18.60 -8.07 1.11
N THR A 102 -18.26 -9.34 1.05
CA THR A 102 -19.02 -10.41 1.72
C THR A 102 -18.32 -10.97 2.95
N ASN A 103 -17.12 -10.48 3.28
CA ASN A 103 -16.31 -10.97 4.38
C ASN A 103 -16.25 -9.95 5.52
N THR A 104 -16.75 -10.32 6.69
CA THR A 104 -16.79 -9.46 7.90
C THR A 104 -15.41 -9.22 8.51
N LEU A 105 -14.40 -10.03 8.16
CA LEU A 105 -13.00 -9.83 8.57
C LEU A 105 -12.26 -8.82 7.69
N ILE A 106 -12.92 -8.27 6.66
CA ILE A 106 -12.40 -7.18 5.84
C ILE A 106 -13.27 -5.95 6.08
N SER A 107 -12.64 -4.83 6.41
CA SER A 107 -13.30 -3.53 6.54
C SER A 107 -12.67 -2.54 5.57
N TYR A 108 -13.46 -1.55 5.12
CA TYR A 108 -12.99 -0.52 4.20
C TYR A 108 -13.34 0.86 4.76
N ASN A 109 -12.39 1.80 4.69
CA ASN A 109 -12.59 3.17 5.17
C ASN A 109 -12.07 4.19 4.14
N CYS A 110 -12.84 5.25 3.92
CA CYS A 110 -12.39 6.39 3.12
C CYS A 110 -11.61 7.36 4.00
N LEU A 111 -10.29 7.49 3.78
CA LEU A 111 -9.44 8.42 4.51
C LEU A 111 -8.16 8.75 3.74
N ASP A 112 -7.55 9.88 4.09
CA ASP A 112 -6.19 10.21 3.69
C ASP A 112 -5.21 9.82 4.82
N VAL A 113 -4.23 8.97 4.50
CA VAL A 113 -3.21 8.51 5.46
C VAL A 113 -2.20 9.61 5.81
N LEU A 114 -2.00 10.57 4.91
CA LEU A 114 -1.13 11.71 5.16
C LEU A 114 -1.79 12.78 6.03
N ASP A 115 -3.13 12.86 6.02
CA ASP A 115 -3.88 13.71 6.94
C ASP A 115 -3.78 13.22 8.40
N GLU A 116 -3.78 14.16 9.34
CA GLU A 116 -3.65 13.85 10.77
C GLU A 116 -4.89 13.12 11.31
N THR A 117 -6.08 13.56 10.91
CA THR A 117 -7.34 12.96 11.38
C THR A 117 -7.55 11.57 10.78
N GLY A 118 -7.22 11.40 9.50
CA GLY A 118 -7.24 10.11 8.82
C GLY A 118 -6.28 9.12 9.47
N PHE A 119 -5.04 9.53 9.72
CA PHE A 119 -4.05 8.68 10.40
C PHE A 119 -4.44 8.37 11.85
N ALA A 120 -5.00 9.33 12.59
CA ALA A 120 -5.49 9.12 13.94
C ALA A 120 -6.59 8.05 13.99
N SER A 121 -7.45 7.96 12.97
CA SER A 121 -8.48 6.90 12.87
C SER A 121 -7.85 5.51 12.80
N ILE A 122 -6.77 5.34 12.04
CA ILE A 122 -6.03 4.08 11.92
C ILE A 122 -5.43 3.68 13.28
N THR A 123 -4.75 4.62 13.95
CA THR A 123 -4.13 4.36 15.26
C THR A 123 -5.17 4.07 16.35
N ARG A 124 -6.35 4.69 16.28
CA ARG A 124 -7.48 4.38 17.18
C ARG A 124 -7.95 2.95 16.99
N HIS A 125 -8.04 2.47 15.76
CA HIS A 125 -8.41 1.08 15.49
C HIS A 125 -7.39 0.10 16.08
N LEU A 126 -6.08 0.36 15.93
CA LEU A 126 -5.03 -0.43 16.59
C LEU A 126 -5.21 -0.50 18.11
N ASN A 127 -5.50 0.64 18.74
CA ASN A 127 -5.75 0.70 20.18
C ASN A 127 -6.97 -0.12 20.59
N CYS A 128 -8.06 -0.09 19.82
CA CYS A 128 -9.23 -0.95 20.05
C CYS A 128 -8.91 -2.45 19.94
N LEU A 129 -7.95 -2.81 19.08
CA LEU A 129 -7.42 -4.17 18.96
C LEU A 129 -6.37 -4.51 20.03
N HIS A 130 -6.10 -3.60 20.98
CA HIS A 130 -5.04 -3.73 22.00
C HIS A 130 -3.66 -4.03 21.40
N CYS A 131 -3.41 -3.56 20.18
CA CYS A 131 -2.16 -3.76 19.44
C CYS A 131 -1.46 -2.42 19.25
N LYS A 132 -0.14 -2.39 19.42
CA LYS A 132 0.67 -1.18 19.13
C LYS A 132 0.98 -1.02 17.64
N LYS A 133 0.98 -2.14 16.90
CA LYS A 133 1.33 -2.25 15.49
C LYS A 133 0.45 -3.30 14.81
N PHE A 134 0.26 -3.16 13.52
CA PHE A 134 -0.25 -4.22 12.66
C PHE A 134 0.82 -5.28 12.45
N ASP A 135 0.41 -6.54 12.29
CA ASP A 135 1.34 -7.60 11.91
C ASP A 135 1.91 -7.32 10.51
N ALA A 136 1.11 -6.78 9.58
CA ALA A 136 1.58 -6.23 8.32
C ALA A 136 0.89 -4.93 7.91
N VAL A 137 1.66 -4.00 7.35
CA VAL A 137 1.15 -2.80 6.67
C VAL A 137 1.62 -2.86 5.22
N CYS A 138 0.68 -2.79 4.29
CA CYS A 138 0.94 -2.91 2.87
C CYS A 138 0.63 -1.60 2.14
N CYS A 139 1.49 -1.23 1.18
CA CYS A 139 1.22 -0.16 0.23
C CYS A 139 1.64 -0.59 -1.18
N TYR A 140 0.69 -1.13 -1.95
CA TYR A 140 0.94 -1.66 -3.29
C TYR A 140 0.73 -0.59 -4.36
N SER A 141 1.78 -0.22 -5.10
CA SER A 141 1.67 0.69 -6.24
C SER A 141 1.00 2.04 -5.91
N ILE A 142 1.33 2.63 -4.76
CA ILE A 142 0.85 3.98 -4.39
C ILE A 142 1.94 5.01 -4.12
N THR A 143 3.19 4.57 -3.90
CA THR A 143 4.32 5.47 -3.59
C THR A 143 4.49 6.62 -4.59
N MET A 144 4.31 6.35 -5.89
CA MET A 144 4.38 7.38 -6.93
C MET A 144 3.31 8.45 -6.78
N TRP A 145 2.08 8.07 -6.45
CA TRP A 145 0.98 9.02 -6.34
C TRP A 145 1.16 9.91 -5.11
N ILE A 146 1.62 9.34 -4.00
CA ILE A 146 2.03 10.11 -2.83
C ILE A 146 3.13 11.10 -3.21
N HIS A 147 4.18 10.63 -3.87
CA HIS A 147 5.34 11.44 -4.21
C HIS A 147 5.01 12.59 -5.19
N LEU A 148 4.21 12.32 -6.21
CA LEU A 148 3.78 13.33 -7.19
C LEU A 148 2.90 14.43 -6.57
N ASN A 149 2.14 14.12 -5.52
CA ASN A 149 1.21 15.04 -4.88
C ASN A 149 1.77 15.75 -3.64
N HIS A 150 2.76 15.16 -2.97
CA HIS A 150 3.25 15.65 -1.67
C HIS A 150 4.77 15.83 -1.61
N HIS A 151 5.47 15.81 -2.75
CA HIS A 151 6.92 15.99 -2.84
C HIS A 151 7.73 14.87 -2.14
N ASP A 152 9.06 14.97 -2.15
CA ASP A 152 9.96 13.99 -1.51
C ASP A 152 9.62 13.86 -0.01
N GLN A 153 9.36 14.98 0.66
CA GLN A 153 9.02 15.04 2.09
C GLN A 153 7.70 14.32 2.41
N GLY A 154 6.70 14.41 1.53
CA GLY A 154 5.44 13.71 1.69
C GLY A 154 5.60 12.20 1.57
N LEU A 155 6.40 11.72 0.60
CA LEU A 155 6.72 10.29 0.48
C LEU A 155 7.51 9.78 1.70
N GLN A 156 8.48 10.56 2.19
CA GLN A 156 9.23 10.24 3.40
C GLN A 156 8.34 10.17 4.65
N SER A 157 7.44 11.15 4.81
CA SER A 157 6.46 11.18 5.90
C SER A 157 5.49 10.00 5.83
N PHE A 158 4.99 9.68 4.64
CA PHE A 158 4.13 8.52 4.39
C PHE A 158 4.83 7.22 4.80
N LEU A 159 6.05 6.97 4.30
CA LEU A 159 6.81 5.76 4.64
C LEU A 159 7.13 5.67 6.14
N LYS A 160 7.45 6.81 6.78
CA LYS A 160 7.67 6.87 8.22
C LYS A 160 6.41 6.51 9.00
N LYS A 161 5.27 7.14 8.69
CA LYS A 161 3.98 6.87 9.32
C LYS A 161 3.61 5.39 9.24
N LEU A 162 3.73 4.79 8.05
CA LEU A 162 3.45 3.35 7.88
C LEU A 162 4.44 2.47 8.65
N SER A 163 5.73 2.84 8.64
CA SER A 163 6.75 2.14 9.43
C SER A 163 6.42 2.18 10.92
N ASP A 164 6.03 3.32 11.50
CA ASP A 164 5.81 3.42 12.94
C ASP A 164 4.72 2.44 13.46
N ILE A 165 3.76 2.07 12.61
CA ILE A 165 2.62 1.21 12.94
C ILE A 165 2.72 -0.23 12.40
N ALA A 166 3.86 -0.63 11.83
CA ALA A 166 4.05 -1.95 11.20
C ALA A 166 5.06 -2.83 11.95
N GLU A 167 4.75 -4.12 12.13
CA GLU A 167 5.80 -5.13 12.35
C GLU A 167 6.48 -5.50 11.03
N LEU A 168 5.69 -5.79 10.00
CA LEU A 168 6.14 -6.01 8.62
C LEU A 168 5.59 -4.90 7.71
N LEU A 169 6.47 -4.16 7.03
CA LEU A 169 6.10 -3.16 6.03
C LEU A 169 6.32 -3.72 4.62
N VAL A 170 5.27 -3.74 3.81
CA VAL A 170 5.28 -4.22 2.43
C VAL A 170 5.11 -3.05 1.47
N VAL A 171 6.08 -2.83 0.58
CA VAL A 171 6.12 -1.70 -0.35
C VAL A 171 6.31 -2.21 -1.77
N GLU A 172 5.41 -1.87 -2.68
CA GLU A 172 5.60 -2.04 -4.13
C GLU A 172 5.83 -0.67 -4.77
N PRO A 173 7.09 -0.17 -4.82
CA PRO A 173 7.38 1.12 -5.42
C PRO A 173 7.18 1.07 -6.93
N GLN A 174 6.71 2.18 -7.51
CA GLN A 174 6.62 2.29 -8.97
C GLN A 174 7.88 2.93 -9.55
N PRO A 175 8.43 2.39 -10.64
CA PRO A 175 9.64 2.93 -11.26
C PRO A 175 9.40 4.30 -11.88
N TRP A 176 10.46 5.08 -12.09
CA TRP A 176 10.40 6.45 -12.62
C TRP A 176 9.67 6.56 -13.97
N LYS A 177 9.73 5.52 -14.81
CA LYS A 177 8.99 5.47 -16.08
C LYS A 177 7.46 5.62 -15.88
N CYS A 178 6.92 5.13 -14.76
CA CYS A 178 5.52 5.32 -14.40
C CYS A 178 5.21 6.80 -14.10
N TYR A 179 6.11 7.52 -13.42
CA TYR A 179 5.97 8.95 -13.13
C TYR A 179 5.86 9.74 -14.43
N GLN A 180 6.81 9.52 -15.35
CA GLN A 180 6.81 10.20 -16.65
C GLN A 180 5.52 9.93 -17.44
N THR A 181 5.00 8.71 -17.37
CA THR A 181 3.74 8.34 -18.04
C THR A 181 2.54 9.06 -17.42
N ALA A 182 2.45 9.10 -16.09
CA ALA A 182 1.38 9.80 -15.37
C ALA A 182 1.41 11.31 -15.65
N VAL A 183 2.57 11.96 -15.55
CA VAL A 183 2.77 13.39 -15.83
C VAL A 183 2.38 13.73 -17.27
N ARG A 184 2.80 12.91 -18.25
CA ARG A 184 2.42 13.11 -19.66
C ARG A 184 0.90 13.01 -19.87
N ARG A 185 0.24 12.04 -19.21
CA ARG A 185 -1.22 11.88 -19.30
C ARG A 185 -1.95 13.09 -18.73
N MET A 186 -1.58 13.53 -17.53
CA MET A 186 -2.17 14.72 -16.91
C MET A 186 -1.97 15.97 -17.76
N LYS A 187 -0.76 16.16 -18.31
CA LYS A 187 -0.46 17.29 -19.21
C LYS A 187 -1.37 17.33 -20.44
N ARG A 188 -1.63 16.18 -21.08
CA ARG A 188 -2.55 16.10 -22.23
C ARG A 188 -4.00 16.40 -21.85
N ALA A 189 -4.40 16.09 -20.61
CA ALA A 189 -5.71 16.40 -20.08
C ALA A 189 -5.86 17.86 -19.61
N GLY A 190 -4.85 18.71 -19.82
CA GLY A 190 -4.89 20.12 -19.45
C GLY A 190 -4.58 20.41 -17.98
N ASP A 191 -3.95 19.47 -17.27
CA ASP A 191 -3.50 19.67 -15.88
C ASP A 191 -2.09 19.08 -15.65
N GLY A 192 -1.63 18.95 -14.42
CA GLY A 192 -0.31 18.41 -14.13
C GLY A 192 -0.07 18.10 -12.66
N PHE A 193 1.19 17.79 -12.36
CA PHE A 193 1.70 17.63 -11.01
C PHE A 193 2.62 18.83 -10.72
N PRO A 194 2.14 19.88 -10.01
CA PRO A 194 2.91 21.11 -9.80
C PRO A 194 4.25 20.88 -9.09
N LEU A 195 4.34 19.84 -8.27
CA LEU A 195 5.54 19.48 -7.50
C LEU A 195 6.51 18.59 -8.28
N PHE A 196 6.10 18.00 -9.42
CA PHE A 196 6.96 17.11 -10.21
C PHE A 196 8.31 17.73 -10.62
N PRO A 197 8.39 19.00 -11.05
CA PRO A 197 9.67 19.63 -11.37
C PRO A 197 10.61 19.78 -10.16
N GLN A 198 10.09 19.73 -8.93
CA GLN A 198 10.82 19.96 -7.69
C GLN A 198 11.32 18.66 -7.05
N LEU A 199 10.86 17.49 -7.51
CA LEU A 199 11.26 16.19 -6.93
C LEU A 199 12.78 16.00 -7.05
N LYS A 200 13.40 15.52 -5.98
CA LYS A 200 14.82 15.18 -5.93
C LYS A 200 15.02 13.69 -6.15
N TRP A 201 14.14 12.84 -5.62
CA TRP A 201 14.16 11.41 -5.87
C TRP A 201 13.56 11.13 -7.26
N ARG A 202 14.39 10.71 -8.22
CA ARG A 202 13.98 10.66 -9.64
C ARG A 202 14.19 9.30 -10.26
N SER A 203 15.15 9.18 -11.17
CA SER A 203 15.44 7.95 -11.91
C SER A 203 15.82 6.79 -11.00
N ASP A 204 16.32 7.09 -9.81
CA ASP A 204 16.74 6.18 -8.74
C ASP A 204 15.74 6.11 -7.59
N VAL A 205 14.48 6.54 -7.78
CA VAL A 205 13.47 6.62 -6.70
C VAL A 205 13.29 5.32 -5.93
N GLU A 206 13.41 4.16 -6.57
CA GLU A 206 13.33 2.85 -5.91
C GLU A 206 14.49 2.65 -4.93
N LEU A 207 15.71 3.03 -5.33
CA LEU A 207 16.89 3.00 -4.47
C LEU A 207 16.78 4.03 -3.33
N GLN A 208 16.24 5.22 -3.60
CA GLN A 208 16.02 6.24 -2.57
C GLN A 208 15.01 5.79 -1.51
N ILE A 209 13.91 5.15 -1.92
CA ILE A 209 12.94 4.54 -1.01
C ILE A 209 13.60 3.46 -0.16
N GLN A 210 14.38 2.56 -0.78
CA GLN A 210 15.10 1.52 -0.05
C GLN A 210 16.09 2.13 0.96
N ASN A 211 16.93 3.08 0.54
CA ASN A 211 17.91 3.73 1.42
C ASN A 211 17.23 4.44 2.58
N TYR A 212 16.11 5.13 2.35
CA TYR A 212 15.38 5.79 3.42
C TYR A 212 14.80 4.78 4.42
N LEU A 213 14.21 3.68 3.94
CA LEU A 213 13.69 2.63 4.82
C LEU A 213 14.81 1.97 5.63
N GLU A 214 15.94 1.64 5.00
CA GLU A 214 17.01 0.89 5.64
C GLU A 214 17.92 1.76 6.51
N GLN A 215 18.36 2.90 6.00
CA GLN A 215 19.37 3.74 6.64
C GLN A 215 18.75 4.79 7.56
N THR A 216 17.58 5.33 7.22
CA THR A 216 16.94 6.39 8.02
C THR A 216 15.92 5.82 9.01
N LEU A 217 15.09 4.86 8.57
CA LEU A 217 14.05 4.27 9.41
C LEU A 217 14.49 2.97 10.11
N GLY A 218 15.73 2.51 9.86
CA GLY A 218 16.32 1.36 10.53
C GLY A 218 15.65 0.02 10.23
N ARG A 219 14.89 -0.06 9.13
CA ARG A 219 14.26 -1.31 8.68
C ARG A 219 15.27 -2.19 7.95
N ARG A 220 15.02 -3.49 7.92
CA ARG A 220 15.80 -4.46 7.16
C ARG A 220 14.93 -5.07 6.08
N LYS A 221 15.38 -5.00 4.82
CA LYS A 221 14.72 -5.74 3.74
C LYS A 221 14.89 -7.24 3.95
N THR A 222 13.77 -7.96 4.14
CA THR A 222 13.75 -9.40 4.38
C THR A 222 13.40 -10.21 3.13
N PHE A 223 12.70 -9.59 2.17
CA PHE A 223 12.34 -10.22 0.92
C PHE A 223 12.14 -9.19 -0.20
N GLU A 224 12.40 -9.61 -1.43
CA GLU A 224 12.15 -8.87 -2.65
C GLU A 224 11.61 -9.85 -3.71
N SER A 225 10.46 -9.53 -4.29
CA SER A 225 9.88 -10.38 -5.35
C SER A 225 10.67 -10.29 -6.64
N THR A 226 10.44 -11.25 -7.55
CA THR A 226 10.83 -11.07 -8.95
C THR A 226 10.11 -9.84 -9.54
N PRO A 227 10.73 -9.13 -10.52
CA PRO A 227 10.09 -8.01 -11.18
C PRO A 227 8.88 -8.45 -11.99
N THR A 228 7.80 -7.69 -11.91
CA THR A 228 6.67 -7.78 -12.85
C THR A 228 7.09 -7.39 -14.27
N LYS A 229 6.20 -7.61 -15.26
CA LYS A 229 6.36 -7.07 -16.63
C LYS A 229 6.57 -5.55 -16.68
N TRP A 230 6.13 -4.83 -15.64
CA TRP A 230 6.29 -3.38 -15.49
C TRP A 230 7.55 -3.00 -14.69
N GLN A 231 8.44 -3.96 -14.45
CA GLN A 231 9.66 -3.81 -13.65
C GLN A 231 9.41 -3.40 -12.18
N ARG A 232 8.19 -3.60 -11.68
CA ARG A 232 7.87 -3.39 -10.25
C ARG A 232 8.24 -4.62 -9.44
N LYS A 233 8.80 -4.40 -8.26
CA LYS A 233 9.08 -5.44 -7.27
C LYS A 233 8.29 -5.16 -6.00
N ILE A 234 7.92 -6.21 -5.28
CA ILE A 234 7.32 -6.11 -3.94
C ILE A 234 8.43 -6.36 -2.93
N CYS A 235 8.68 -5.38 -2.06
CA CYS A 235 9.73 -5.43 -1.06
C CYS A 235 9.12 -5.51 0.34
N PHE A 236 9.68 -6.34 1.19
CA PHE A 236 9.23 -6.57 2.56
C PHE A 236 10.32 -6.12 3.53
N TYR A 237 9.92 -5.39 4.56
CA TYR A 237 10.82 -4.73 5.51
C TYR A 237 10.37 -5.01 6.94
N ARG A 238 11.31 -5.38 7.81
CA ARG A 238 11.10 -5.53 9.26
C ARG A 238 11.98 -4.58 10.05
#